data_AF-L8G1B5-F1
#
_entry.id   AF-L8G1B5-F1
#
_cell.length_a   1.000
_cell.length_b   1.000
_cell.length_c   1.000
_cell.angle_alpha   90.00
_cell.angle_beta   90.00
_cell.angle_gamma   90.00
#
_symmetry.space_group_name_H-M   'P 1'
#
loop_
_entity.id
_entity.type
_entity.pdbx_description
1 polymer ?
#
loop_
_entity_poly.entity_id
_entity_poly.type
_entity_poly.pdbx_seq_one_letter_code
_entity_poly.pdbx_strand_id
1 'polypeptide(L)'
;MVLKQDTGEKVSAIKSIPSKWSYTYTGTGIVANVAYNLLEPVVRLQRLLKVYSFVAASQISSFDGDLKAFYTYLGSSQGFSSSQYVTSIGAGTEPFVGTNALMKTSGHSVALNV
;
A
#
# COMPACT_ATOMS: atom_id res chain seq x y z
N MET A 1 7.44 4.96 -4.69
CA MET A 1 7.99 3.84 -5.51
C MET A 1 6.84 2.91 -5.87
N VAL A 2 6.81 2.30 -7.06
CA VAL A 2 5.66 1.51 -7.53
C VAL A 2 6.11 0.22 -8.22
N LEU A 3 5.63 -0.92 -7.75
CA LEU A 3 5.65 -2.19 -8.48
C LEU A 3 4.36 -2.29 -9.30
N LYS A 4 4.46 -2.52 -10.62
CA LYS A 4 3.31 -2.67 -11.53
C LYS A 4 3.26 -4.08 -12.09
N GLN A 5 2.06 -4.54 -12.42
CA GLN A 5 1.79 -5.81 -13.10
C GLN A 5 0.98 -5.51 -14.37
N ASP A 6 1.38 -6.07 -15.51
CA ASP A 6 0.76 -5.77 -16.80
C ASP A 6 -0.69 -6.27 -16.89
N THR A 7 -0.95 -7.47 -16.35
CA THR A 7 -2.28 -8.10 -16.32
C THR A 7 -2.88 -8.18 -14.91
N GLY A 8 -2.06 -7.94 -13.88
CA GLY A 8 -2.43 -8.12 -12.47
C GLY A 8 -2.45 -9.57 -12.02
N GLU A 9 -2.31 -9.79 -10.72
CA GLU A 9 -2.29 -11.12 -10.11
C GLU A 9 -3.50 -11.33 -9.20
N LYS A 10 -4.16 -12.49 -9.29
CA LYS A 10 -5.28 -12.80 -8.39
C LYS A 10 -4.79 -12.85 -6.95
N VAL A 11 -5.56 -12.27 -6.03
CA VAL A 11 -5.27 -12.34 -4.60
C VAL A 11 -5.15 -13.79 -4.13
N SER A 12 -5.96 -14.71 -4.66
CA SER A 12 -5.88 -16.13 -4.35
C SER A 12 -4.58 -16.82 -4.80
N ALA A 13 -3.88 -16.28 -5.80
CA ALA A 13 -2.63 -16.86 -6.31
C ALA A 13 -1.40 -16.32 -5.55
N ILE A 14 -1.50 -15.13 -4.96
CA ILE A 14 -0.38 -14.50 -4.23
C ILE A 14 -0.07 -15.27 -2.95
N LYS A 15 1.15 -15.82 -2.87
CA LYS A 15 1.70 -16.50 -1.69
C LYS A 15 2.18 -15.53 -0.62
N SER A 16 2.88 -14.47 -1.03
CA SER A 16 3.44 -13.46 -0.13
C SER A 16 3.74 -12.15 -0.87
N ILE A 17 3.70 -11.04 -0.15
CA ILE A 17 4.09 -9.70 -0.59
C ILE A 17 5.11 -9.12 0.41
N PRO A 18 6.34 -9.66 0.49
CA PRO A 18 7.35 -9.14 1.39
C PRO A 18 7.71 -7.71 0.98
N SER A 19 7.66 -6.78 1.94
CA SER A 19 8.08 -5.40 1.75
C SER A 19 8.88 -4.90 2.93
N LYS A 20 9.94 -4.15 2.62
CA LYS A 20 10.69 -3.35 3.58
C LYS A 20 10.63 -1.91 3.14
N TRP A 21 10.40 -0.99 4.06
CA TRP A 21 10.44 0.43 3.75
C TRP A 21 10.85 1.25 4.96
N SER A 22 11.89 2.05 4.79
CA SER A 22 12.39 2.99 5.79
C SER A 22 12.41 4.39 5.22
N TYR A 23 11.93 5.34 6.01
CA TYR A 23 11.87 6.75 5.63
C TYR A 23 12.13 7.68 6.81
N THR A 24 12.48 8.92 6.48
CA THR A 24 12.49 10.07 7.40
C THR A 24 11.63 11.19 6.81
N TYR A 25 11.09 12.05 7.69
CA TYR A 25 10.32 13.22 7.27
C TYR A 25 10.77 14.45 8.02
N THR A 26 11.16 15.49 7.29
CA THR A 26 11.64 16.76 7.84
C THR A 26 10.83 17.92 7.28
N GLY A 27 10.81 19.03 8.00
CA GLY A 27 10.05 20.25 7.64
C GLY A 27 9.25 20.73 8.84
N THR A 28 8.35 21.69 8.61
CA THR A 28 7.52 22.27 9.68
C THR A 28 6.05 22.29 9.27
N GLY A 29 5.15 22.20 10.26
CA GLY A 29 3.70 22.26 10.05
C GLY A 29 3.17 21.15 9.12
N ILE A 30 3.82 19.98 9.10
CA ILE A 30 3.49 18.94 8.13
C ILE A 30 2.21 18.22 8.52
N VAL A 31 1.24 18.22 7.60
CA VAL A 31 0.07 17.35 7.63
C VAL A 31 0.14 16.49 6.36
N ALA A 32 0.53 15.23 6.52
CA ALA A 32 0.61 14.25 5.44
C ALA A 32 0.48 12.85 6.03
N ASN A 33 0.05 11.88 5.21
CA ASN A 33 0.21 10.47 5.55
C ASN A 33 1.51 9.91 4.95
N VAL A 34 1.87 8.70 5.39
CA VAL A 34 2.86 7.85 4.72
C VAL A 34 2.24 6.46 4.61
N ALA A 35 2.04 5.99 3.38
CA ALA A 35 1.19 4.84 3.14
C ALA A 35 1.69 3.96 1.98
N TYR A 36 1.33 2.68 2.09
CA TYR A 36 1.24 1.79 0.94
C TYR A 36 -0.13 1.97 0.27
N ASN A 37 -0.16 1.86 -1.06
CA ASN A 37 -1.38 1.83 -1.84
C ASN A 37 -1.37 0.60 -2.76
N LEU A 38 -2.31 -0.32 -2.55
CA LEU A 38 -2.40 -1.57 -3.32
C LEU A 38 -3.67 -1.49 -4.17
N LEU A 39 -3.50 -1.33 -5.48
CA LEU A 39 -4.59 -1.05 -6.41
C LEU A 39 -5.04 -2.32 -7.14
N GLU A 40 -6.34 -2.37 -7.39
CA GLU A 40 -7.00 -3.34 -8.26
C GLU A 40 -7.34 -2.71 -9.63
N PRO A 41 -7.55 -3.50 -10.70
CA PRO A 41 -7.97 -2.94 -11.97
C PRO A 41 -9.37 -2.33 -11.83
N VAL A 42 -9.47 -1.03 -12.15
CA VAL A 42 -10.76 -0.35 -12.27
C VAL A 42 -11.44 -0.84 -13.55
N VAL A 43 -12.27 -1.88 -13.45
CA VAL A 43 -13.13 -2.28 -14.57
C VAL A 43 -14.19 -1.20 -14.75
N ARG A 44 -14.19 -0.58 -15.93
CA ARG A 44 -14.92 0.65 -16.29
C ARG A 44 -16.44 0.49 -16.41
N LEU A 45 -17.11 -0.07 -15.41
CA LEU A 45 -18.57 -0.03 -15.34
C LEU A 45 -18.99 0.30 -13.91
N GLN A 46 -19.02 1.60 -13.62
CA GLN A 46 -19.86 2.26 -12.60
C GLN A 46 -19.90 1.62 -11.19
N ARG A 47 -18.81 1.00 -10.72
CA ARG A 47 -18.74 0.41 -9.38
C ARG A 47 -17.98 1.35 -8.43
N LEU A 48 -18.62 1.71 -7.33
CA LEU A 48 -18.02 2.42 -6.20
C LEU A 48 -16.70 1.73 -5.80
N LEU A 49 -15.58 2.44 -5.92
CA LEU A 49 -14.31 2.01 -5.35
C LEU A 49 -14.46 1.94 -3.84
N LYS A 50 -14.36 0.74 -3.27
CA LYS A 50 -14.28 0.58 -1.82
C LYS A 50 -12.82 0.66 -1.40
N VAL A 51 -12.49 1.64 -0.57
CA VAL A 51 -11.16 1.84 -0.02
C VAL A 51 -11.13 1.29 1.40
N TYR A 52 -10.13 0.45 1.70
CA TYR A 52 -9.80 0.02 3.05
C TYR A 52 -8.48 0.66 3.46
N SER A 53 -8.48 1.41 4.56
CA SER A 53 -7.29 2.06 5.09
C SER A 53 -6.95 1.49 6.46
N PHE A 54 -5.74 0.94 6.59
CA PHE A 54 -5.19 0.46 7.86
C PHE A 54 -4.24 1.53 8.40
N VAL A 55 -4.69 2.25 9.41
CA VAL A 55 -3.90 3.32 10.03
C VAL A 55 -3.21 2.75 11.27
N ALA A 56 -1.88 2.86 11.30
CA ALA A 56 -1.09 2.41 12.45
C ALA A 56 -1.41 3.27 13.69
N ALA A 57 -1.45 2.64 14.87
CA ALA A 57 -1.74 3.34 16.14
C ALA A 57 -0.64 4.34 16.54
N SER A 58 0.58 4.16 16.00
CA SER A 58 1.72 5.05 16.17
C SER A 58 2.51 5.12 14.87
N GLN A 59 3.32 6.16 14.71
CA GLN A 59 4.14 6.34 13.52
C GLN A 59 5.15 5.18 13.35
N ILE A 60 5.22 4.63 12.14
CA ILE A 60 6.17 3.57 11.76
C ILE A 60 7.11 4.16 10.70
N SER A 61 8.35 4.48 11.08
CA SER A 61 9.36 5.01 10.15
C SER A 61 10.19 3.93 9.45
N SER A 62 10.13 2.69 9.94
CA SER A 62 10.76 1.51 9.35
C SER A 62 9.82 0.32 9.47
N PHE A 63 9.40 -0.21 8.34
CA PHE A 63 8.53 -1.36 8.20
C PHE A 63 9.29 -2.51 7.55
N ASP A 64 9.07 -3.73 8.05
CA ASP A 64 9.53 -4.99 7.46
C ASP A 64 8.44 -6.03 7.72
N GLY A 65 7.74 -6.45 6.67
CA GLY A 65 6.62 -7.36 6.82
C GLY A 65 5.99 -7.78 5.50
N ASP A 66 4.97 -8.64 5.60
CA ASP A 66 4.25 -9.16 4.45
C ASP A 66 2.90 -8.43 4.28
N LEU A 67 2.76 -7.67 3.18
CA LEU A 67 1.53 -6.93 2.88
C LEU A 67 0.34 -7.86 2.54
N LYS A 68 0.58 -9.15 2.25
CA LYS A 68 -0.46 -10.15 2.04
C LYS A 68 -1.39 -10.29 3.25
N ALA A 69 -0.87 -10.02 4.47
CA ALA A 69 -1.63 -10.09 5.70
C ALA A 69 -2.89 -9.18 5.67
N PHE A 70 -2.82 -8.01 5.05
CA PHE A 70 -3.97 -7.12 4.90
C PHE A 70 -5.07 -7.76 4.04
N TYR A 71 -4.73 -8.39 2.92
CA TYR A 71 -5.71 -9.12 2.10
C TYR A 71 -6.30 -10.33 2.83
N THR A 72 -5.49 -11.04 3.61
CA THR A 72 -5.98 -12.15 4.45
C THR A 72 -7.01 -11.66 5.47
N TYR A 73 -6.74 -10.54 6.14
CA TYR A 73 -7.71 -9.91 7.05
C TYR A 73 -8.99 -9.48 6.31
N LEU A 74 -8.85 -8.82 5.17
CA LEU A 74 -10.01 -8.37 4.38
C LEU A 74 -10.87 -9.56 3.92
N GLY A 75 -10.25 -10.66 3.48
CA GLY A 75 -10.96 -11.86 3.06
C GLY A 75 -11.71 -12.54 4.21
N SER A 76 -11.08 -12.63 5.38
CA SER A 76 -11.67 -13.28 6.56
C SER A 76 -12.74 -12.43 7.27
N SER A 77 -12.60 -11.10 7.25
CA SER A 77 -13.36 -10.23 8.14
C SER A 77 -14.21 -9.17 7.43
N GLN A 78 -13.93 -8.88 6.15
CA GLN A 78 -14.58 -7.80 5.41
C GLN A 78 -15.29 -8.26 4.13
N GLY A 79 -15.40 -9.58 3.93
CA GLY A 79 -16.05 -10.18 2.75
C GLY A 79 -15.33 -9.87 1.44
N PHE A 80 -14.03 -9.57 1.49
CA PHE A 80 -13.23 -9.29 0.31
C PHE A 80 -13.01 -10.56 -0.51
N SER A 81 -13.22 -10.49 -1.83
CA SER A 81 -13.09 -11.68 -2.68
C SER A 81 -11.64 -11.88 -3.08
N SER A 82 -11.09 -13.07 -2.79
CA SER A 82 -9.76 -13.45 -3.26
C SER A 82 -9.67 -13.62 -4.78
N SER A 83 -10.79 -13.54 -5.50
CA SER A 83 -10.82 -13.49 -6.98
C SER A 83 -10.44 -12.12 -7.56
N GLN A 84 -10.33 -11.09 -6.73
CA GLN A 84 -9.86 -9.76 -7.14
C GLN A 84 -8.37 -9.78 -7.49
N TYR A 85 -7.91 -8.76 -8.21
CA TYR A 85 -6.57 -8.70 -8.79
C TYR A 85 -5.76 -7.55 -8.19
N VAL A 86 -4.48 -7.79 -7.91
CA VAL A 86 -3.49 -6.75 -7.56
C VAL A 86 -2.77 -6.33 -8.82
N THR A 87 -2.87 -5.06 -9.22
CA THR A 87 -2.23 -4.51 -10.43
C THR A 87 -1.05 -3.61 -10.12
N SER A 88 -1.03 -2.99 -8.94
CA SER A 88 0.14 -2.24 -8.51
C SER A 88 0.24 -2.12 -6.99
N ILE A 89 1.47 -1.97 -6.52
CA ILE A 89 1.81 -1.73 -5.13
C ILE A 89 2.68 -0.48 -5.09
N GLY A 90 2.11 0.61 -4.60
CA GLY A 90 2.79 1.88 -4.37
C GLY A 90 3.16 2.07 -2.91
N ALA A 91 4.25 2.80 -2.66
CA ALA A 91 4.61 3.34 -1.35
C ALA A 91 5.00 4.81 -1.51
N GLY A 92 4.40 5.69 -0.70
CA GLY A 92 4.60 7.13 -0.79
C GLY A 92 3.91 7.94 0.29
N THR A 93 3.77 9.24 0.05
CA THR A 93 3.16 10.21 0.97
C THR A 93 2.14 11.04 0.23
N GLU A 94 1.04 11.39 0.91
CA GLU A 94 0.01 12.30 0.42
C GLU A 94 0.02 13.57 1.30
N PRO A 95 0.74 14.62 0.89
CA PRO A 95 0.83 15.86 1.66
C PRO A 95 -0.41 16.74 1.46
N PHE A 96 -0.87 17.35 2.54
CA PHE A 96 -1.94 18.36 2.53
C PHE A 96 -1.36 19.77 2.73
N VAL A 97 -0.55 19.96 3.78
CA VAL A 97 0.14 21.22 4.09
C VAL A 97 1.52 20.97 4.70
N GLY A 98 2.41 21.96 4.58
CA GLY A 98 3.73 21.95 5.20
C GLY A 98 4.69 22.95 4.54
N THR A 99 5.79 23.27 5.21
CA THR A 99 6.86 24.14 4.67
C THR A 99 8.19 23.42 4.70
N ASN A 100 8.94 23.48 3.58
CA ASN A 100 10.21 22.77 3.38
C ASN A 100 10.12 21.28 3.76
N ALA A 101 8.97 20.67 3.42
CA ALA A 101 8.71 19.26 3.72
C ALA A 101 9.52 18.36 2.78
N LEU A 102 10.24 17.39 3.34
CA LEU A 102 11.03 16.43 2.59
C LEU A 102 10.86 15.03 3.17
N MET A 103 10.28 14.13 2.36
CA MET A 103 10.31 12.68 2.60
C MET A 103 11.53 12.09 1.95
N LYS A 104 12.40 11.50 2.76
CA LYS A 104 13.54 10.76 2.26
C LYS A 104 13.31 9.28 2.55
N THR A 105 13.21 8.47 1.51
CA THR A 105 13.25 7.01 1.63
C THR A 105 14.72 6.58 1.67
N SER A 106 15.13 5.90 2.75
CA SER A 106 16.50 5.41 2.94
C SER A 106 16.67 3.94 2.52
N GLY A 107 15.57 3.18 2.45
CA GLY A 107 15.56 1.81 1.93
C GLY A 107 14.14 1.41 1.58
N HIS A 108 13.96 0.72 0.44
CA HIS A 108 12.67 0.21 0.02
C HIS A 108 12.83 -1.04 -0.86
N SER A 109 12.08 -2.08 -0.53
CA SER A 109 11.90 -3.25 -1.37
C SER A 109 10.45 -3.72 -1.28
N VAL A 110 9.96 -4.29 -2.38
CA VAL A 110 8.69 -5.02 -2.43
C VAL A 110 8.78 -6.05 -3.53
N ALA A 111 8.28 -7.25 -3.26
CA ALA A 111 8.14 -8.30 -4.26
C ALA A 111 6.72 -8.88 -4.20
N LEU A 112 6.25 -9.38 -5.34
CA LEU A 112 4.97 -10.07 -5.46
C LEU A 112 5.29 -11.53 -5.80
N ASN A 113 5.15 -12.42 -4.83
CA ASN A 113 5.45 -13.84 -5.02
C ASN A 113 4.14 -14.61 -5.26
N VAL A 114 4.03 -15.23 -6.42
CA VAL A 114 2.87 -16.02 -6.88
C VAL A 114 3.21 -17.51 -6.87
#